data_AF-A0A7H9AVZ3-F1
#
_entry.id   AF-A0A7H9AVZ3-F1
#
_cell.length_a   1.000
_cell.length_b   1.000
_cell.length_c   1.000
_cell.angle_alpha   90.00
_cell.angle_beta   90.00
_cell.angle_gamma   90.00
#
_symmetry.space_group_name_H-M   'P 1'
#
loop_
_entity.id
_entity.type
_entity.pdbx_description
1 polymer ?
#
loop_
_entity_poly.entity_id
_entity_poly.type
_entity_poly.pdbx_seq_one_letter_code
_entity_poly.pdbx_strand_id
1 'polypeptide(L)'
;MVAKKRNTLRSKAEAAAASRGTAAQALAGSGLEGIAGGQDAEATQNPPLSTFLYQPRETKKSKQLNKQQTFLSKVRERSTNSDPALAGVSKSAVRRRKRHMREDLKPKMNDLLTSLGQEEDLKEHVTAEQQDDDSTKENKRKVTKVVRREELPEIESAFVRRKKNEPNIRNQRGAKALTIKETTRMVEVLSNKSFQSNTFSSLRDVIKMRNR
;
A
#
# COMPACT_ATOMS: atom_id res chain seq x y z
N MET A 1 -19.25 28.98 -17.95
CA MET A 1 -18.37 27.87 -17.51
C MET A 1 -17.66 28.29 -16.23
N VAL A 2 -17.96 27.67 -15.08
CA VAL A 2 -17.37 28.05 -13.79
C VAL A 2 -16.08 27.26 -13.58
N ALA A 3 -14.94 27.95 -13.52
CA ALA A 3 -13.64 27.33 -13.31
C ALA A 3 -13.56 26.74 -11.89
N LYS A 4 -13.41 25.42 -11.79
CA LYS A 4 -13.22 24.72 -10.51
C LYS A 4 -11.86 25.10 -9.92
N LYS A 5 -11.85 25.87 -8.83
CA LYS A 5 -10.63 26.23 -8.09
C LYS A 5 -9.93 24.96 -7.58
N ARG A 6 -8.65 24.79 -7.94
CA ARG A 6 -7.83 23.66 -7.46
C ARG A 6 -7.38 23.95 -6.03
N ASN A 7 -7.84 23.13 -5.09
CA ASN A 7 -7.46 23.18 -3.68
C ASN A 7 -6.04 22.63 -3.53
N THR A 8 -5.06 23.51 -3.39
CA THR A 8 -3.65 23.14 -3.15
C THR A 8 -3.27 23.41 -1.70
N LEU A 9 -2.26 22.70 -1.19
CA LEU A 9 -1.76 22.90 0.17
C LEU A 9 -1.26 24.34 0.41
N ARG A 10 -0.79 25.04 -0.63
CA ARG A 10 -0.41 26.46 -0.56
C ARG A 10 -1.61 27.36 -0.28
N SER A 11 -2.71 27.19 -1.03
CA SER A 11 -3.96 27.94 -0.77
C SER A 11 -4.57 27.67 0.62
N LYS A 12 -4.38 26.47 1.18
CA LYS A 12 -4.82 26.16 2.56
C LYS A 12 -3.94 26.85 3.61
N ALA A 13 -2.64 26.92 3.40
CA ALA A 13 -1.71 27.58 4.31
C ALA A 13 -1.94 29.11 4.33
N GLU A 14 -2.18 29.72 3.18
CA GLU A 14 -2.51 31.14 3.05
C GLU A 14 -3.84 31.48 3.75
N ALA A 15 -4.88 30.66 3.56
CA ALA A 15 -6.16 30.86 4.25
C ALA A 15 -6.04 30.76 5.77
N ALA A 16 -5.23 29.82 6.28
CA ALA A 16 -5.00 29.65 7.72
C ALA A 16 -4.14 30.78 8.32
N ALA A 17 -3.24 31.38 7.54
CA ALA A 17 -2.48 32.56 7.95
C ALA A 17 -3.36 33.81 8.00
N ALA A 18 -4.23 34.00 7.00
CA ALA A 18 -5.17 35.12 6.94
C ALA A 18 -6.16 35.12 8.11
N SER A 19 -6.67 33.94 8.52
CA SER A 19 -7.60 33.84 9.67
C SER A 19 -6.94 34.09 11.03
N ARG A 20 -5.61 34.01 11.12
CA ARG A 20 -4.87 34.30 12.37
C ARG A 20 -4.56 35.78 12.53
N GLY A 21 -4.41 36.51 11.43
CA GLY A 21 -4.17 37.96 11.46
C GLY A 21 -5.37 38.76 12.02
N THR A 22 -6.60 38.32 11.72
CA THR A 22 -7.83 39.00 12.16
C THR A 22 -8.14 38.79 13.65
N ALA A 23 -7.76 37.64 14.23
CA ALA A 23 -7.96 37.36 15.64
C ALA A 23 -6.99 38.17 16.55
N ALA A 24 -5.81 38.50 16.06
CA ALA A 24 -4.82 39.28 16.81
C ALA A 24 -5.18 40.77 16.92
N GLN A 25 -5.99 41.31 16.00
CA GLN A 25 -6.35 42.73 15.95
C GLN A 25 -7.55 43.09 16.85
N ALA A 26 -8.33 42.10 17.29
CA ALA A 26 -9.52 42.32 18.13
C ALA A 26 -9.24 42.44 19.64
N LEU A 27 -8.04 42.08 20.10
CA LEU A 27 -7.69 41.99 21.53
C LEU A 27 -6.96 43.23 22.10
N ALA A 28 -6.68 44.24 21.27
CA ALA A 28 -5.93 45.43 21.67
C ALA A 28 -6.80 46.60 22.21
N GLY A 29 -8.10 46.39 22.42
CA GLY A 29 -9.09 47.48 22.49
C GLY A 29 -9.69 47.87 23.84
N SER A 30 -9.35 47.27 24.99
CA SER A 30 -10.03 47.66 26.24
C SER A 30 -9.16 47.52 27.49
N GLY A 31 -8.79 48.65 28.08
CA GLY A 31 -8.31 48.74 29.46
C GLY A 31 -9.41 49.27 30.39
N LEU A 32 -9.37 48.89 31.67
CA LEU A 32 -9.36 49.79 32.85
C LEU A 32 -9.29 48.95 34.15
N GLU A 33 -8.85 49.64 35.20
CA GLU A 33 -8.42 49.26 36.54
C GLU A 33 -9.51 48.77 37.52
N GLY A 34 -9.10 48.22 38.68
CA GLY A 34 -9.86 48.41 39.93
C GLY A 34 -10.03 47.24 40.92
N ILE A 35 -9.05 47.03 41.80
CA ILE A 35 -9.15 46.93 43.29
C ILE A 35 -9.89 45.73 43.98
N ALA A 36 -9.05 44.93 44.66
CA ALA A 36 -9.10 44.37 46.03
C ALA A 36 -10.16 43.35 46.54
N GLY A 37 -9.62 42.34 47.24
CA GLY A 37 -10.18 41.83 48.51
C GLY A 37 -10.55 40.35 48.51
N GLY A 38 -9.75 39.52 49.19
CA GLY A 38 -9.86 38.05 49.19
C GLY A 38 -10.92 37.45 50.12
N GLN A 39 -11.10 36.14 50.02
CA GLN A 39 -10.99 35.16 51.12
C GLN A 39 -11.18 33.74 50.60
N ASP A 40 -10.44 32.83 51.22
CA ASP A 40 -10.26 31.43 50.89
C ASP A 40 -11.53 30.58 51.00
N ALA A 41 -11.79 29.78 49.95
CA ALA A 41 -12.60 28.58 50.03
C ALA A 41 -12.18 27.59 48.93
N GLU A 42 -11.45 26.56 49.34
CA GLU A 42 -11.71 25.16 49.05
C GLU A 42 -12.23 24.76 47.66
N ALA A 43 -11.44 23.89 47.01
CA ALA A 43 -11.78 23.09 45.83
C ALA A 43 -12.07 23.86 44.52
N THR A 44 -11.21 23.59 43.52
CA THR A 44 -11.31 24.06 42.13
C THR A 44 -10.82 25.49 41.92
N GLN A 45 -10.00 25.69 40.87
CA GLN A 45 -9.46 26.97 40.37
C GLN A 45 -8.14 27.46 40.99
N ASN A 46 -7.16 27.71 40.09
CA ASN A 46 -6.31 28.92 40.06
C ASN A 46 -5.39 28.88 38.82
N PRO A 47 -5.65 29.65 37.76
CA PRO A 47 -4.73 30.68 37.27
C PRO A 47 -4.92 31.98 38.12
N PRO A 48 -4.18 33.11 37.98
CA PRO A 48 -2.94 33.41 37.23
C PRO A 48 -1.96 34.43 37.94
N LEU A 49 -0.88 34.82 37.24
CA LEU A 49 0.03 35.99 37.42
C LEU A 49 0.99 35.98 38.63
N SER A 50 2.30 36.24 38.55
CA SER A 50 3.12 36.91 37.53
C SER A 50 4.55 36.33 37.60
N THR A 51 5.25 36.19 36.48
CA THR A 51 6.72 36.09 36.45
C THR A 51 7.20 36.19 35.01
N PHE A 52 8.13 37.10 34.76
CA PHE A 52 8.69 37.50 33.47
C PHE A 52 9.48 36.42 32.70
N LEU A 53 9.26 35.13 32.97
CA LEU A 53 9.93 34.06 32.25
C LEU A 53 9.17 32.75 32.41
N TYR A 54 8.57 32.27 31.31
CA TYR A 54 8.05 30.91 31.26
C TYR A 54 9.23 29.92 31.34
N GLN A 55 9.43 29.27 32.48
CA GLN A 55 10.41 28.20 32.60
C GLN A 55 9.91 26.96 31.84
N PRO A 56 10.58 26.53 30.76
CA PRO A 56 10.20 25.31 30.09
C PRO A 56 10.41 24.12 31.04
N ARG A 57 9.32 23.42 31.35
CA ARG A 57 9.33 22.22 32.22
C ARG A 57 10.17 21.06 31.67
N GLU A 58 10.57 21.14 30.40
CA GLU A 58 11.36 20.12 29.73
C GLU A 58 12.59 20.72 29.07
N THR A 59 13.75 20.12 29.35
CA THR A 59 15.01 20.48 28.68
C THR A 59 15.00 20.07 27.21
N LYS A 60 15.81 20.75 26.37
CA LYS A 60 15.98 20.39 24.96
C LYS A 60 16.41 18.93 24.79
N LYS A 61 17.28 18.44 25.69
CA LYS A 61 17.75 17.04 25.74
C LYS A 61 16.59 16.06 26.00
N SER A 62 15.73 16.37 26.98
CA SER A 62 14.53 15.57 27.27
C SER A 62 13.58 15.52 26.07
N LYS A 63 13.31 16.66 25.43
CA LYS A 63 12.48 16.72 24.20
C LYS A 63 13.06 15.90 23.06
N GLN A 64 14.37 15.90 22.88
CA GLN A 64 15.04 15.11 21.86
C GLN A 64 14.94 13.60 22.15
N LEU A 65 15.14 13.19 23.40
CA LEU A 65 14.98 11.79 23.82
C LEU A 65 13.53 11.32 23.65
N ASN A 66 12.54 12.12 24.05
CA ASN A 66 11.13 11.79 23.84
C ASN A 66 10.77 11.67 22.36
N LYS A 67 11.33 12.52 21.48
CA LYS A 67 11.15 12.39 20.02
C LYS A 67 11.79 11.11 19.47
N GLN A 68 12.97 10.75 19.94
CA GLN A 68 13.64 9.50 19.54
C GLN A 68 12.85 8.28 20.03
N GLN A 69 12.40 8.28 21.29
CA GLN A 69 11.66 7.18 21.88
C GLN A 69 10.29 6.98 21.22
N THR A 70 9.55 8.07 20.95
CA THR A 70 8.29 8.01 20.19
C THR A 70 8.48 7.61 18.72
N PHE A 71 9.63 7.90 18.12
CA PHE A 71 9.98 7.40 16.80
C PHE A 71 10.25 5.89 16.84
N LEU A 72 11.06 5.42 17.81
CA LEU A 72 11.36 4.00 17.97
C LEU A 72 10.11 3.17 18.29
N SER A 73 9.18 3.68 19.11
CA SER A 73 7.90 2.99 19.37
C SER A 73 7.07 2.87 18.09
N LYS A 74 6.95 3.96 17.30
CA LYS A 74 6.26 3.94 16.01
C LYS A 74 6.91 3.00 14.99
N VAL A 75 8.23 2.84 15.02
CA VAL A 75 8.95 1.88 14.15
C VAL A 75 8.65 0.46 14.59
N ARG A 76 8.67 0.17 15.90
CA ARG A 76 8.35 -1.14 16.48
C ARG A 76 6.89 -1.54 16.22
N GLU A 77 5.93 -0.66 16.50
CA GLU A 77 4.50 -0.91 16.25
C GLU A 77 4.16 -1.09 14.76
N ARG A 78 4.94 -0.47 13.87
CA ARG A 78 4.79 -0.65 12.42
C ARG A 78 5.42 -1.94 11.93
N SER A 79 6.44 -2.46 12.63
CA SER A 79 7.06 -3.75 12.33
C SER A 79 6.20 -4.95 12.73
N THR A 80 5.35 -4.81 13.76
CA THR A 80 4.51 -5.90 14.25
C THR A 80 3.22 -6.11 13.44
N ASN A 81 2.77 -5.09 12.70
CA ASN A 81 1.48 -5.12 11.98
C ASN A 81 1.60 -5.29 10.45
N SER A 82 2.81 -5.50 9.91
CA SER A 82 3.00 -5.69 8.46
C SER A 82 4.15 -6.63 8.17
N ASP A 83 4.06 -7.33 7.03
CA ASP A 83 5.08 -8.23 6.43
C ASP A 83 6.51 -7.93 6.93
N PRO A 84 7.27 -8.92 7.45
CA PRO A 84 8.61 -8.69 8.02
C PRO A 84 9.57 -8.04 7.01
N ALA A 85 9.30 -8.19 5.71
CA ALA A 85 10.07 -7.55 4.62
C ALA A 85 9.79 -6.05 4.42
N LEU A 86 8.69 -5.51 4.96
CA LEU A 86 8.30 -4.09 4.88
C LEU A 86 8.29 -3.38 6.25
N ALA A 87 8.54 -4.11 7.33
CA ALA A 87 8.64 -3.58 8.69
C ALA A 87 9.61 -2.39 8.78
N GLY A 88 9.10 -1.23 9.22
CA GLY A 88 9.92 -0.02 9.48
C GLY A 88 10.33 0.80 8.25
N VAL A 89 10.10 0.34 7.03
CA VAL A 89 10.50 1.07 5.81
C VAL A 89 9.36 1.98 5.33
N SER A 90 9.65 3.29 5.17
CA SER A 90 8.64 4.22 4.64
C SER A 90 8.25 3.90 3.19
N LYS A 91 7.03 4.27 2.78
CA LYS A 91 6.55 4.08 1.40
C LYS A 91 7.50 4.69 0.36
N SER A 92 8.11 5.83 0.67
CA SER A 92 9.11 6.48 -0.19
C SER A 92 10.38 5.64 -0.31
N ALA A 93 10.89 5.11 0.80
CA ALA A 93 12.06 4.23 0.81
C ALA A 93 11.82 2.93 0.03
N VAL A 94 10.65 2.30 0.17
CA VAL A 94 10.28 1.13 -0.63
C VAL A 94 10.21 1.46 -2.12
N ARG A 95 9.63 2.61 -2.49
CA ARG A 95 9.58 3.06 -3.91
C ARG A 95 10.98 3.31 -4.47
N ARG A 96 11.88 3.92 -3.68
CA ARG A 96 13.27 4.17 -4.07
C ARG A 96 14.03 2.86 -4.25
N ARG A 97 13.95 1.92 -3.29
CA ARG A 97 14.55 0.57 -3.40
C ARG A 97 14.06 -0.16 -4.64
N LYS A 98 12.74 -0.15 -4.90
CA LYS A 98 12.17 -0.77 -6.11
C LYS A 98 12.63 -0.09 -7.39
N ARG A 99 12.80 1.24 -7.40
CA ARG A 99 13.32 1.97 -8.55
C ARG A 99 14.78 1.59 -8.81
N HIS A 100 15.62 1.60 -7.78
CA HIS A 100 17.03 1.21 -7.86
C HIS A 100 17.17 -0.22 -8.40
N MET A 101 16.47 -1.20 -7.80
CA MET A 101 16.47 -2.59 -8.29
C MET A 101 16.05 -2.70 -9.76
N ARG A 102 15.06 -1.92 -10.21
CA ARG A 102 14.66 -1.89 -11.63
C ARG A 102 15.71 -1.22 -12.51
N GLU A 103 16.41 -0.23 -12.01
CA GLU A 103 17.49 0.45 -12.72
C GLU A 103 18.70 -0.45 -12.85
N ASP A 104 18.97 -1.30 -11.85
CA ASP A 104 20.02 -2.32 -11.88
C ASP A 104 19.68 -3.47 -12.82
N LEU A 105 18.43 -3.93 -12.81
CA LEU A 105 17.95 -5.01 -13.70
C LEU A 105 17.72 -4.55 -15.14
N LYS A 106 17.83 -3.26 -15.45
CA LYS A 106 17.80 -2.81 -16.85
C LYS A 106 19.11 -3.21 -17.53
N PRO A 107 19.08 -3.62 -18.80
CA PRO A 107 20.29 -3.93 -19.54
C PRO A 107 21.19 -2.68 -19.59
N LYS A 108 22.36 -2.76 -18.96
CA LYS A 108 23.40 -1.71 -18.98
C LYS A 108 24.52 -2.23 -19.87
N MET A 109 24.83 -1.50 -20.95
CA MET A 109 25.93 -1.88 -21.85
C MET A 109 27.28 -1.95 -21.13
N ASN A 110 27.50 -1.07 -20.15
CA ASN A 110 28.73 -1.05 -19.37
C ASN A 110 28.89 -2.33 -18.52
N ASP A 111 27.77 -2.90 -18.05
CA ASP A 111 27.76 -4.15 -17.28
C ASP A 111 28.08 -5.35 -18.17
N LEU A 112 27.59 -5.36 -19.42
CA LEU A 112 27.95 -6.38 -20.41
C LEU A 112 29.44 -6.34 -20.77
N LEU A 113 30.02 -5.13 -20.88
CA LEU A 113 31.44 -4.97 -21.19
C LEU A 113 32.35 -5.33 -20.01
N THR A 114 31.90 -5.10 -18.76
CA THR A 114 32.64 -5.55 -17.57
C THR A 114 32.47 -7.04 -17.29
N SER A 115 31.28 -7.60 -17.55
CA SER A 115 31.00 -9.03 -17.39
C SER A 115 31.77 -9.87 -18.40
N LEU A 116 31.98 -9.39 -19.63
CA LEU A 116 32.77 -10.11 -20.64
C LEU A 116 34.23 -10.32 -20.20
N GLY A 117 34.80 -9.36 -19.46
CA GLY A 117 36.14 -9.50 -18.85
C GLY A 117 36.15 -10.38 -17.61
N GLN A 118 35.02 -10.53 -16.92
CA GLN A 118 34.87 -11.40 -15.74
C GLN A 118 34.48 -12.85 -16.12
N GLU A 119 33.98 -13.10 -17.33
CA GLU A 119 33.68 -14.43 -17.84
C GLU A 119 34.94 -15.30 -18.03
N GLU A 120 36.13 -14.69 -18.23
CA GLU A 120 37.41 -15.42 -18.23
C GLU A 120 37.72 -15.99 -16.83
N ASP A 121 37.53 -15.21 -15.77
CA ASP A 121 37.69 -15.66 -14.37
C ASP A 121 36.63 -16.71 -13.96
N LEU A 122 35.40 -16.60 -14.48
CA LEU A 122 34.32 -17.58 -14.22
C LEU A 122 34.52 -18.91 -14.97
N LYS A 123 35.24 -18.90 -16.10
CA LYS A 123 35.56 -20.12 -16.87
C LYS A 123 36.49 -21.06 -16.10
N GLU A 124 37.39 -20.52 -15.29
CA GLU A 124 38.27 -21.32 -14.42
C GLU A 124 37.47 -22.00 -13.29
N HIS A 125 36.38 -21.40 -12.81
CA HIS A 125 35.53 -22.01 -11.78
C HIS A 125 34.58 -23.09 -12.31
N VAL A 126 34.08 -22.98 -13.55
CA VAL A 126 33.19 -23.99 -14.16
C VAL A 126 33.97 -25.25 -14.58
N THR A 127 35.26 -25.11 -14.90
CA THR A 127 36.10 -26.27 -15.30
C THR A 127 36.58 -27.12 -14.12
N ALA A 128 36.59 -26.59 -12.89
CA ALA A 128 37.03 -27.31 -11.71
C ALA A 128 35.95 -28.23 -11.07
N GLU A 129 34.66 -28.02 -11.35
CA GLU A 129 33.56 -28.80 -10.74
C GLU A 129 32.87 -29.77 -11.72
N GLN A 130 33.42 -29.97 -12.92
CA GLN A 130 32.77 -30.78 -13.97
C GLN A 130 33.67 -31.86 -14.59
N GLN A 131 34.55 -32.45 -13.77
CA GLN A 131 35.18 -33.74 -14.03
C GLN A 131 34.63 -34.74 -13.02
N ASP A 132 33.94 -35.75 -13.56
CA ASP A 132 33.35 -36.94 -12.93
C ASP A 132 31.81 -36.94 -12.98
N ASP A 133 31.24 -37.22 -14.16
CA ASP A 133 30.63 -38.53 -14.38
C ASP A 133 30.31 -38.75 -15.86
N ASP A 134 30.51 -39.99 -16.26
CA ASP A 134 30.64 -40.50 -17.59
C ASP A 134 29.28 -40.73 -18.28
N SER A 135 29.27 -40.54 -19.60
CA SER A 135 28.33 -41.13 -20.57
C SER A 135 26.83 -40.79 -20.45
N THR A 136 26.31 -39.97 -21.37
CA THR A 136 25.21 -40.38 -22.28
C THR A 136 24.83 -39.31 -23.31
N LYS A 137 25.04 -39.70 -24.57
CA LYS A 137 24.18 -39.47 -25.76
C LYS A 137 24.01 -38.06 -26.32
N GLU A 138 24.54 -37.95 -27.53
CA GLU A 138 24.23 -37.00 -28.60
C GLU A 138 22.76 -36.51 -28.63
N ASN A 139 22.58 -35.20 -28.82
CA ASN A 139 21.45 -34.68 -29.57
C ASN A 139 21.75 -33.28 -30.14
N LYS A 140 22.26 -33.27 -31.38
CA LYS A 140 22.34 -32.08 -32.24
C LYS A 140 20.91 -31.54 -32.44
N ARG A 141 20.58 -30.41 -31.83
CA ARG A 141 19.26 -29.78 -32.01
C ARG A 141 19.18 -29.09 -33.39
N LYS A 142 18.48 -29.75 -34.31
CA LYS A 142 17.92 -29.17 -35.55
C LYS A 142 17.08 -27.94 -35.22
N VAL A 143 17.38 -26.81 -35.88
CA VAL A 143 16.56 -25.60 -35.91
C VAL A 143 15.23 -25.93 -36.60
N THR A 144 14.13 -25.94 -35.86
CA THR A 144 12.77 -26.06 -36.43
C THR A 144 12.25 -24.68 -36.83
N LYS A 145 11.91 -24.54 -38.11
CA LYS A 145 11.18 -23.42 -38.71
C LYS A 145 9.93 -23.11 -37.87
N VAL A 146 9.80 -21.88 -37.38
CA VAL A 146 8.60 -21.37 -36.70
C VAL A 146 7.47 -21.30 -37.71
N VAL A 147 6.63 -22.33 -37.75
CA VAL A 147 5.33 -22.30 -38.42
C VAL A 147 4.37 -21.63 -37.43
N ARG A 148 3.80 -20.49 -37.81
CA ARG A 148 2.68 -19.86 -37.08
C ARG A 148 1.56 -20.91 -37.00
N ARG A 149 1.25 -21.36 -35.78
CA ARG A 149 0.03 -22.13 -35.53
C ARG A 149 -1.17 -21.23 -35.82
N GLU A 150 -1.95 -21.61 -36.82
CA GLU A 150 -3.34 -21.18 -36.91
C GLU A 150 -4.09 -21.69 -35.68
N GLU A 151 -4.99 -20.84 -35.19
CA GLU A 151 -5.69 -20.95 -33.93
C GLU A 151 -6.55 -22.22 -33.89
N LEU A 152 -6.09 -23.22 -33.14
CA LEU A 152 -6.95 -24.32 -32.70
C LEU A 152 -7.92 -23.77 -31.64
N PRO A 153 -9.22 -24.11 -31.69
CA PRO A 153 -10.18 -23.66 -30.69
C PRO A 153 -9.81 -24.28 -29.33
N GLU A 154 -9.39 -23.43 -28.40
CA GLU A 154 -9.18 -23.78 -27.00
C GLU A 154 -10.46 -24.39 -26.44
N ILE A 155 -10.39 -25.67 -26.08
CA ILE A 155 -11.35 -26.28 -25.17
C ILE A 155 -11.28 -25.48 -23.87
N GLU A 156 -12.31 -24.67 -23.63
CA GLU A 156 -12.40 -23.61 -22.61
C GLU A 156 -12.20 -24.15 -21.19
N SER A 157 -10.95 -24.32 -20.77
CA SER A 157 -10.60 -24.52 -19.37
C SER A 157 -10.79 -23.19 -18.63
N ALA A 158 -12.04 -22.88 -18.24
CA ALA A 158 -12.47 -22.05 -17.11
C ALA A 158 -11.69 -20.76 -16.75
N PHE A 159 -10.96 -20.13 -17.68
CA PHE A 159 -10.37 -18.82 -17.45
C PHE A 159 -11.47 -17.77 -17.63
N VAL A 160 -12.26 -17.57 -16.58
CA VAL A 160 -13.22 -16.48 -16.48
C VAL A 160 -12.46 -15.17 -16.64
N ARG A 161 -12.53 -14.58 -17.85
CA ARG A 161 -11.89 -13.30 -18.18
C ARG A 161 -12.45 -12.24 -17.22
N ARG A 162 -11.66 -11.88 -16.21
CA ARG A 162 -12.07 -10.92 -15.17
C ARG A 162 -12.39 -9.59 -15.84
N LYS A 163 -13.65 -9.15 -15.77
CA LYS A 163 -14.04 -7.85 -16.31
C LYS A 163 -13.41 -6.74 -15.46
N LYS A 164 -12.86 -5.72 -16.14
CA LYS A 164 -12.36 -4.51 -15.48
C LYS A 164 -13.56 -3.86 -14.79
N ASN A 165 -13.51 -3.70 -13.46
CA ASN A 165 -14.55 -3.14 -12.56
C ASN A 165 -15.46 -4.14 -11.81
N GLU A 166 -15.21 -5.44 -11.87
CA GLU A 166 -15.90 -6.39 -10.97
C GLU A 166 -15.23 -6.49 -9.59
N PRO A 167 -15.99 -6.78 -8.52
CA PRO A 167 -15.43 -6.98 -7.20
C PRO A 167 -14.43 -8.14 -7.21
N ASN A 168 -13.27 -7.94 -6.57
CA ASN A 168 -12.16 -8.89 -6.57
C ASN A 168 -11.97 -9.49 -5.18
N ILE A 169 -11.91 -10.83 -5.12
CA ILE A 169 -11.68 -11.61 -3.89
C ILE A 169 -10.37 -11.23 -3.18
N ARG A 170 -9.37 -10.73 -3.92
CA ARG A 170 -8.09 -10.30 -3.33
C ARG A 170 -8.22 -9.02 -2.48
N ASN A 171 -9.26 -8.21 -2.70
CA ASN A 171 -9.49 -7.00 -1.92
C ASN A 171 -10.57 -7.28 -0.87
N GLN A 172 -10.34 -6.95 0.40
CA GLN A 172 -11.32 -7.16 1.49
C GLN A 172 -12.70 -6.57 1.17
N ARG A 173 -12.75 -5.35 0.60
CA ARG A 173 -14.02 -4.72 0.22
C ARG A 173 -14.70 -5.47 -0.94
N GLY A 174 -13.91 -5.97 -1.89
CA GLY A 174 -14.40 -6.77 -3.00
C GLY A 174 -14.91 -8.14 -2.54
N ALA A 175 -14.19 -8.79 -1.64
CA ALA A 175 -14.60 -10.06 -1.02
C ALA A 175 -15.94 -9.92 -0.30
N LYS A 176 -16.11 -8.90 0.55
CA LYS A 176 -17.40 -8.63 1.21
C LYS A 176 -18.53 -8.42 0.20
N ALA A 177 -18.29 -7.69 -0.89
CA ALA A 177 -19.28 -7.49 -1.93
C ALA A 177 -19.61 -8.78 -2.71
N LEU A 178 -18.65 -9.68 -2.90
CA LEU A 178 -18.88 -10.99 -3.49
C LEU A 178 -19.73 -11.86 -2.56
N THR A 179 -19.40 -11.91 -1.27
CA THR A 179 -20.18 -12.67 -0.28
C THR A 179 -21.64 -12.24 -0.26
N ILE A 180 -21.92 -10.94 -0.28
CA ILE A 180 -23.31 -10.44 -0.34
C ILE A 180 -24.01 -10.90 -1.62
N LYS A 181 -23.33 -10.85 -2.78
CA LYS A 181 -23.91 -11.30 -4.05
C LYS A 181 -24.16 -12.80 -4.07
N GLU A 182 -23.27 -13.58 -3.45
CA GLU A 182 -23.39 -15.03 -3.33
C GLU A 182 -24.54 -15.41 -2.40
N THR A 183 -24.69 -14.75 -1.24
CA THR A 183 -25.82 -15.00 -0.35
C THR A 183 -27.15 -14.65 -1.02
N THR A 184 -27.24 -13.53 -1.75
CA THR A 184 -28.46 -13.20 -2.51
C THR A 184 -28.79 -14.23 -3.58
N ARG A 185 -27.78 -14.69 -4.35
CA ARG A 185 -27.98 -15.74 -5.37
C ARG A 185 -28.37 -17.06 -4.74
N MET A 186 -27.80 -17.40 -3.60
CA MET A 186 -28.13 -18.63 -2.88
C MET A 186 -29.58 -18.60 -2.42
N VAL A 187 -30.06 -17.47 -1.87
CA VAL A 187 -31.47 -17.30 -1.49
C VAL A 187 -32.39 -17.43 -2.70
N GLU A 188 -32.01 -16.88 -3.85
CA GLU A 188 -32.77 -17.00 -5.11
C GLU A 188 -32.81 -18.44 -5.64
N VAL A 189 -31.71 -19.18 -5.57
CA VAL A 189 -31.69 -20.60 -5.95
C VAL A 189 -32.55 -21.43 -4.99
N LEU A 190 -32.47 -21.16 -3.69
CA LEU A 190 -33.24 -21.86 -2.67
C LEU A 190 -34.74 -21.52 -2.73
N SER A 191 -35.14 -20.36 -3.23
CA SER A 191 -36.55 -20.00 -3.40
C SER A 191 -37.20 -20.62 -4.65
N ASN A 192 -36.41 -21.13 -5.60
CA ASN A 192 -36.92 -21.77 -6.81
C ASN A 192 -37.52 -23.15 -6.52
N LYS A 193 -38.83 -23.29 -6.71
CA LYS A 193 -39.57 -24.56 -6.49
C LYS A 193 -39.06 -25.72 -7.35
N SER A 194 -38.63 -25.44 -8.58
CA SER A 194 -38.04 -26.45 -9.49
C SER A 194 -36.68 -26.97 -8.98
N PHE A 195 -35.90 -26.11 -8.34
CA PHE A 195 -34.65 -26.50 -7.69
C PHE A 195 -34.91 -27.32 -6.43
N GLN A 196 -35.93 -26.94 -5.63
CA GLN A 196 -36.33 -27.68 -4.43
C GLN A 196 -36.86 -29.09 -4.74
N SER A 197 -37.62 -29.26 -5.84
CA SER A 197 -38.16 -30.57 -6.22
C SER A 197 -37.12 -31.50 -6.84
N ASN A 198 -36.24 -30.98 -7.70
CA ASN A 198 -35.17 -31.76 -8.32
C ASN A 198 -33.94 -30.90 -8.65
N THR A 199 -32.96 -30.93 -7.74
CA THR A 199 -31.71 -30.16 -7.83
C THR A 199 -30.85 -30.54 -9.04
N PHE A 200 -30.77 -31.83 -9.38
CA PHE A 200 -29.92 -32.31 -10.47
C PHE A 200 -30.54 -32.02 -11.85
N SER A 201 -31.86 -32.11 -11.99
CA SER A 201 -32.54 -31.78 -13.26
C SER A 201 -32.39 -30.29 -13.57
N SER A 202 -32.70 -29.43 -12.61
CA SER A 202 -32.57 -27.98 -12.76
C SER A 202 -31.12 -27.57 -13.05
N LEU A 203 -30.13 -28.21 -12.42
CA LEU A 203 -28.72 -27.96 -12.73
C LEU A 203 -28.35 -28.36 -14.17
N ARG A 204 -28.82 -29.52 -14.66
CA ARG A 204 -28.61 -29.96 -16.05
C ARG A 204 -29.19 -28.95 -17.04
N ASP A 205 -30.39 -28.44 -16.78
CA ASP A 205 -31.05 -27.45 -17.62
C ASP A 205 -30.27 -26.14 -17.66
N VAL A 206 -29.76 -25.66 -16.51
CA VAL A 206 -28.93 -24.45 -16.43
C VAL A 206 -27.60 -24.62 -17.18
N ILE A 207 -26.94 -25.77 -17.05
CA ILE A 207 -25.69 -26.05 -17.79
C ILE A 207 -25.97 -26.08 -19.30
N LYS A 208 -27.09 -26.71 -19.71
CA LYS A 208 -27.50 -26.76 -21.12
C LYS A 208 -27.79 -25.36 -21.68
N MET A 209 -28.40 -24.48 -20.88
CA MET A 209 -28.67 -23.09 -21.26
C MET A 209 -27.40 -22.22 -21.33
N ARG A 210 -26.37 -22.54 -20.53
CA ARG A 210 -25.09 -21.81 -20.52
C ARG A 210 -24.18 -22.15 -21.70
N ASN A 211 -24.25 -23.39 -22.17
CA ASN A 211 -23.40 -23.89 -23.26
C ASN A 211 -24.01 -23.68 -24.66
N ARG A 212 -25.10 -22.91 -24.75
CA ARG A 212 -25.84 -22.60 -25.97
C ARG A 212 -25.62 -21.14 -26.35
#